data_AF-A0A6A5UK30-F1
#
_entry.id   AF-A0A6A5UK30-F1
#
_cell.length_a   1.000
_cell.length_b   1.000
_cell.length_c   1.000
_cell.angle_alpha   90.00
_cell.angle_beta   90.00
_cell.angle_gamma   90.00
#
_symmetry.space_group_name_H-M   'P 1'
#
loop_
_entity.id
_entity.type
_entity.pdbx_description
1 polymer ?
#
loop_
_entity_poly.entity_id
_entity_poly.type
_entity_poly.pdbx_seq_one_letter_code
_entity_poly.pdbx_strand_id
1 'polypeptide(L)'
;MPTFAYPAYPPPPPPPPPAYPGLPVRAPSRARSLTIMPTRTRNRSLSIRSKKDNSGSGEKHVPKHRFTMASLRGMQQPDLSKKLYKLIKSENHAIGAYETAGRERVAIAQQLSEWGEATNDDAISEISDKLGVLMAEIAEQEDAYAQILEDYRGVLKQIRNTESSVQPSRDHKAKVSDEIAKLKYKEPQSTKIVQLEQELVRAEAQSLVAEAQLSNITRQKFKEAYDIHFAATIERAEKQIILAKQARRMLNLLDDTPIVPGDVHPVFDGGEAARQVLNDAEDELRLWQPNFEPIHSSAGALGVGAMPGATSEQDPAYLEKARSRSGSGERRAVSDGSLGSGGEVQPPYPMTEAERREVEHAGMI
;
A
#
# COMPACT_ATOMS: atom_id res chain seq x y z
N MET A 1 5.67 -54.29 -23.05
CA MET A 1 4.34 -53.66 -23.26
C MET A 1 3.32 -54.36 -22.39
N PRO A 2 2.98 -53.84 -21.20
CA PRO A 2 1.78 -54.27 -20.47
C PRO A 2 0.63 -53.29 -20.73
N THR A 3 -0.50 -53.83 -21.18
CA THR A 3 -1.75 -53.12 -21.46
C THR A 3 -2.48 -52.78 -20.16
N PHE A 4 -2.62 -51.50 -19.86
CA PHE A 4 -3.51 -51.01 -18.79
C PHE A 4 -4.94 -50.92 -19.32
N ALA A 5 -5.86 -51.66 -18.70
CA ALA A 5 -7.29 -51.54 -18.93
C ALA A 5 -7.86 -50.47 -17.97
N TYR A 6 -8.53 -49.45 -18.53
CA TYR A 6 -9.26 -48.46 -17.75
C TYR A 6 -10.65 -48.99 -17.38
N PRO A 7 -11.10 -48.89 -16.12
CA PRO A 7 -12.48 -49.21 -15.75
C PRO A 7 -13.46 -48.15 -16.27
N ALA A 8 -14.58 -48.62 -16.82
CA ALA A 8 -15.51 -47.84 -17.64
C ALA A 8 -16.56 -47.01 -16.89
N TYR A 9 -16.44 -46.78 -15.58
CA TYR A 9 -17.42 -45.97 -14.83
C TYR A 9 -16.77 -45.16 -13.70
N PRO A 10 -17.11 -43.86 -13.54
CA PRO A 10 -16.66 -43.06 -12.41
C PRO A 10 -17.35 -43.51 -11.11
N PRO A 11 -16.67 -43.42 -9.95
CA PRO A 11 -17.25 -43.76 -8.66
C PRO A 11 -18.40 -42.80 -8.29
N PRO A 12 -19.42 -43.27 -7.56
CA PRO A 12 -20.53 -42.43 -7.12
C PRO A 12 -20.07 -41.33 -6.14
N PRO A 13 -20.74 -40.17 -6.12
CA PRO A 13 -20.39 -39.08 -5.21
C PRO A 13 -20.61 -39.46 -3.74
N PRO A 14 -19.82 -38.90 -2.81
CA PRO A 14 -19.97 -39.17 -1.38
C PRO A 14 -21.30 -38.65 -0.83
N PRO A 15 -21.84 -39.29 0.23
CA PRO A 15 -23.08 -38.84 0.86
C PRO A 15 -22.90 -37.47 1.56
N PRO A 16 -23.97 -36.67 1.68
CA PRO A 16 -23.92 -35.38 2.37
C PRO A 16 -23.66 -35.56 3.88
N PRO A 17 -22.99 -34.58 4.52
CA PRO A 17 -22.73 -34.63 5.96
C PRO A 17 -24.03 -34.54 6.78
N PRO A 18 -24.08 -35.15 7.98
CA PRO A 18 -25.24 -35.08 8.86
C PRO A 18 -25.51 -33.64 9.34
N ALA A 19 -26.79 -33.30 9.48
CA ALA A 19 -27.23 -31.99 9.95
C ALA A 19 -26.76 -31.74 11.39
N TYR A 20 -26.08 -30.62 11.62
CA TYR A 20 -25.64 -30.18 12.95
C TYR A 20 -26.83 -29.94 13.89
N PRO A 21 -26.80 -30.43 15.14
CA PRO A 21 -27.77 -30.05 16.16
C PRO A 21 -27.62 -28.57 16.53
N GLY A 22 -28.73 -27.84 16.54
CA GLY A 22 -28.78 -26.41 16.84
C GLY A 22 -28.29 -26.04 18.25
N LEU A 23 -27.71 -24.85 18.36
CA LEU A 23 -27.23 -24.26 19.61
C LEU A 23 -28.39 -23.94 20.58
N PRO A 24 -28.23 -24.15 21.90
CA PRO A 24 -29.26 -23.79 22.86
C PRO A 24 -29.29 -22.27 23.13
N VAL A 25 -30.51 -21.76 23.19
CA VAL A 25 -30.90 -20.39 23.54
C VAL A 25 -30.59 -20.11 25.01
N ARG A 26 -29.85 -19.04 25.31
CA ARG A 26 -29.55 -18.59 26.67
C ARG A 26 -30.55 -17.51 27.13
N ALA A 27 -31.27 -17.80 28.21
CA ALA A 27 -32.18 -16.88 28.89
C ALA A 27 -31.43 -15.96 29.89
N PRO A 28 -32.03 -14.82 30.33
CA PRO A 28 -31.31 -13.71 30.93
C PRO A 28 -31.22 -13.79 32.45
N SER A 29 -30.20 -13.16 33.04
CA SER A 29 -30.14 -12.90 34.49
C SER A 29 -29.60 -11.51 34.79
N ARG A 30 -30.50 -10.65 35.29
CA ARG A 30 -30.28 -9.48 36.16
C ARG A 30 -29.65 -9.96 37.49
N ALA A 31 -28.93 -9.20 38.32
CA ALA A 31 -28.45 -7.82 38.38
C ALA A 31 -27.56 -7.70 39.66
N ARG A 32 -26.61 -6.75 39.72
CA ARG A 32 -26.61 -5.60 40.67
C ARG A 32 -25.26 -4.85 40.69
N SER A 33 -25.40 -3.53 40.71
CA SER A 33 -24.43 -2.41 40.83
C SER A 33 -23.95 -2.28 42.30
N LEU A 34 -22.88 -1.59 42.75
CA LEU A 34 -22.22 -0.28 42.51
C LEU A 34 -20.78 -0.37 43.12
N THR A 35 -19.69 0.30 42.71
CA THR A 35 -19.33 1.73 42.94
C THR A 35 -17.88 1.94 42.42
N ILE A 36 -17.63 2.68 41.32
CA ILE A 36 -17.07 4.06 41.18
C ILE A 36 -15.71 4.35 41.85
N MET A 37 -14.71 4.70 41.00
CA MET A 37 -13.57 5.61 41.25
C MET A 37 -13.10 6.22 39.89
N PRO A 38 -12.28 7.31 39.86
CA PRO A 38 -12.65 8.60 39.27
C PRO A 38 -12.25 8.83 37.80
N THR A 39 -12.98 9.73 37.14
CA THR A 39 -12.74 10.16 35.76
C THR A 39 -11.71 11.28 35.67
N ARG A 40 -10.67 11.07 34.84
CA ARG A 40 -9.74 12.13 34.41
C ARG A 40 -10.19 12.68 33.05
N THR A 41 -10.51 13.97 33.07
CA THR A 41 -11.02 14.83 32.01
C THR A 41 -10.08 14.86 30.79
N ARG A 42 -10.61 14.60 29.58
CA ARG A 42 -9.99 15.02 28.31
C ARG A 42 -11.00 15.79 27.47
N ASN A 43 -10.58 17.01 27.15
CA ASN A 43 -11.28 18.03 26.39
C ASN A 43 -11.66 17.54 24.98
N ARG A 44 -12.96 17.55 24.66
CA ARG A 44 -13.45 17.57 23.27
C ARG A 44 -14.08 18.93 23.01
N SER A 45 -13.46 19.69 22.11
CA SER A 45 -13.98 20.94 21.58
C SER A 45 -15.29 20.70 20.82
N LEU A 46 -16.36 21.29 21.34
CA LEU A 46 -17.70 21.34 20.76
C LEU A 46 -17.71 22.29 19.56
N SER A 47 -17.97 21.79 18.35
CA SER A 47 -18.39 22.64 17.23
C SER A 47 -19.91 22.70 17.18
N ILE A 48 -20.44 23.87 17.52
CA ILE A 48 -21.85 24.26 17.47
C ILE A 48 -22.29 24.34 16.01
N ARG A 49 -23.39 23.66 15.63
CA ARG A 49 -24.22 24.12 14.50
C ARG A 49 -25.71 23.79 14.70
N SER A 50 -26.37 24.81 15.25
CA SER A 50 -27.75 25.28 15.02
C SER A 50 -28.87 24.27 14.69
N LYS A 51 -29.80 24.21 15.65
CA LYS A 51 -31.19 23.76 15.60
C LYS A 51 -32.03 24.63 14.64
N LYS A 52 -32.91 24.02 13.84
CA LYS A 52 -34.13 24.66 13.31
C LYS A 52 -35.24 23.61 13.12
N ASP A 53 -36.41 23.92 13.64
CA ASP A 53 -37.59 23.06 13.82
C ASP A 53 -38.32 22.70 12.51
N ASN A 54 -38.99 21.54 12.45
CA ASN A 54 -40.47 21.44 12.37
C ASN A 54 -40.93 19.96 12.17
N SER A 55 -42.12 19.68 12.70
CA SER A 55 -43.01 18.52 12.63
C SER A 55 -43.11 17.71 11.31
N GLY A 56 -43.48 16.43 11.44
CA GLY A 56 -44.13 15.67 10.36
C GLY A 56 -43.70 14.19 10.26
N SER A 57 -44.66 13.29 10.47
CA SER A 57 -44.54 11.85 10.24
C SER A 57 -44.27 11.49 8.77
N GLY A 58 -43.54 10.40 8.53
CA GLY A 58 -43.68 9.60 7.30
C GLY A 58 -42.41 9.38 6.48
N GLU A 59 -42.21 8.11 6.12
CA GLU A 59 -41.39 7.57 5.04
C GLU A 59 -39.87 7.39 5.21
N LYS A 60 -39.46 6.14 4.98
CA LYS A 60 -38.08 5.66 4.85
C LYS A 60 -37.45 6.28 3.61
N HIS A 61 -36.46 7.15 3.78
CA HIS A 61 -35.69 7.68 2.66
C HIS A 61 -34.35 6.94 2.50
N VAL A 62 -34.12 6.42 1.29
CA VAL A 62 -32.85 5.87 0.80
C VAL A 62 -31.73 6.92 0.96
N PRO A 63 -30.50 6.54 1.38
CA PRO A 63 -29.44 7.50 1.66
C PRO A 63 -29.03 8.25 0.39
N LYS A 64 -29.24 9.57 0.37
CA LYS A 64 -28.83 10.47 -0.70
C LYS A 64 -27.29 10.51 -0.76
N HIS A 65 -26.71 10.00 -1.86
CA HIS A 65 -25.30 10.20 -2.19
C HIS A 65 -24.99 11.71 -2.23
N ARG A 66 -24.21 12.21 -1.26
CA ARG A 66 -23.63 13.57 -1.33
C ARG A 66 -22.63 13.60 -2.47
N PHE A 67 -22.98 14.27 -3.56
CA PHE A 67 -22.02 14.70 -4.57
C PHE A 67 -21.06 15.71 -3.92
N THR A 68 -19.85 15.26 -3.60
CA THR A 68 -18.76 16.13 -3.13
C THR A 68 -18.02 16.70 -4.34
N MET A 69 -17.40 17.89 -4.22
CA MET A 69 -16.54 18.45 -5.28
C MET A 69 -15.38 17.51 -5.67
N ALA A 70 -14.98 16.59 -4.78
CA ALA A 70 -14.04 15.51 -5.07
C ALA A 70 -14.57 14.52 -6.13
N SER A 71 -15.89 14.30 -6.23
CA SER A 71 -16.50 13.46 -7.28
C SER A 71 -16.58 14.17 -8.63
N LEU A 72 -16.73 15.50 -8.66
CA LEU A 72 -16.73 16.28 -9.91
C LEU A 72 -15.34 16.35 -10.55
N ARG A 73 -14.27 16.37 -9.74
CA ARG A 73 -12.88 16.38 -10.24
C ARG A 73 -12.47 15.06 -10.93
N GLY A 74 -13.19 13.96 -10.67
CA GLY A 74 -13.05 12.71 -11.41
C GLY A 74 -13.81 12.66 -12.75
N MET A 75 -14.80 13.54 -12.94
CA MET A 75 -15.60 13.64 -14.17
C MET A 75 -14.87 14.42 -15.28
N GLN A 76 -13.96 15.32 -14.89
CA GLN A 76 -13.13 16.16 -15.76
C GLN A 76 -11.84 15.49 -16.24
N GLN A 77 -11.70 14.17 -16.07
CA GLN A 77 -10.56 13.45 -16.64
C GLN A 77 -10.80 13.17 -18.12
N PRO A 78 -9.78 13.31 -18.98
CA PRO A 78 -9.86 12.86 -20.37
C PRO A 78 -10.27 11.39 -20.46
N ASP A 79 -11.02 11.02 -21.51
CA ASP A 79 -11.63 9.69 -21.60
C ASP A 79 -10.63 8.53 -21.51
N LEU A 80 -9.41 8.72 -22.03
CA LEU A 80 -8.33 7.73 -21.97
C LEU A 80 -7.93 7.40 -20.52
N SER A 81 -7.71 8.43 -19.68
CA SER A 81 -7.16 8.25 -18.34
C SER A 81 -8.20 7.88 -17.29
N LYS A 82 -9.49 7.90 -17.62
CA LYS A 82 -10.58 7.52 -16.70
C LYS A 82 -10.45 6.09 -16.17
N LYS A 83 -10.02 5.14 -17.00
CA LYS A 83 -9.88 3.72 -16.60
C LYS A 83 -8.72 3.54 -15.62
N LEU A 84 -7.55 4.07 -15.96
CA LEU A 84 -6.37 4.00 -15.09
C LEU A 84 -6.55 4.80 -13.80
N TYR A 85 -7.26 5.93 -13.85
CA TYR A 85 -7.65 6.67 -12.64
C TYR A 85 -8.50 5.82 -11.69
N LYS A 86 -9.47 5.07 -12.22
CA LYS A 86 -10.28 4.14 -11.39
C LYS A 86 -9.40 3.04 -10.78
N LEU A 87 -8.47 2.47 -11.54
CA LEU A 87 -7.51 1.49 -11.03
C LEU A 87 -6.67 2.07 -9.87
N ILE A 88 -6.02 3.21 -10.08
CA ILE A 88 -5.22 3.91 -9.05
C ILE A 88 -6.04 4.23 -7.79
N LYS A 89 -7.33 4.55 -7.98
CA LYS A 89 -8.24 4.77 -6.86
C LYS A 89 -8.50 3.47 -6.11
N SER A 90 -8.82 2.38 -6.80
CA SER A 90 -9.02 1.06 -6.15
C SER A 90 -7.78 0.60 -5.40
N GLU A 91 -6.59 0.76 -5.98
CA GLU A 91 -5.31 0.43 -5.32
C GLU A 91 -5.12 1.20 -4.00
N ASN A 92 -5.50 2.48 -3.95
CA ASN A 92 -5.47 3.26 -2.71
C ASN A 92 -6.38 2.67 -1.61
N HIS A 93 -7.49 2.02 -1.98
CA HIS A 93 -8.36 1.38 -0.99
C HIS A 93 -7.74 0.08 -0.49
N ALA A 94 -7.10 -0.69 -1.38
CA ALA A 94 -6.37 -1.90 -1.01
C ALA A 94 -5.20 -1.57 -0.07
N ILE A 95 -4.40 -0.56 -0.38
CA ILE A 95 -3.30 -0.07 0.48
C ILE A 95 -3.83 0.29 1.88
N GLY A 96 -4.88 1.09 1.97
CA GLY A 96 -5.47 1.45 3.27
C GLY A 96 -6.04 0.25 4.03
N ALA A 97 -6.43 -0.82 3.35
CA ALA A 97 -6.84 -2.06 3.98
C ALA A 97 -5.64 -2.82 4.60
N TYR A 98 -4.49 -2.85 3.92
CA TYR A 98 -3.25 -3.43 4.48
C TYR A 98 -2.74 -2.63 5.69
N GLU A 99 -2.72 -1.30 5.60
CA GLU A 99 -2.36 -0.43 6.75
C GLU A 99 -3.29 -0.68 7.96
N THR A 100 -4.59 -0.87 7.70
CA THR A 100 -5.56 -1.17 8.76
C THR A 100 -5.31 -2.57 9.33
N ALA A 101 -5.05 -3.57 8.49
CA ALA A 101 -4.74 -4.92 8.93
C ALA A 101 -3.48 -4.96 9.81
N GLY A 102 -2.43 -4.20 9.47
CA GLY A 102 -1.24 -4.03 10.31
C GLY A 102 -1.59 -3.46 11.69
N ARG A 103 -2.30 -2.32 11.75
CA ARG A 103 -2.70 -1.71 13.03
C ARG A 103 -3.55 -2.65 13.90
N GLU A 104 -4.54 -3.32 13.31
CA GLU A 104 -5.38 -4.27 14.03
C GLU A 104 -4.57 -5.48 14.52
N ARG A 105 -3.59 -5.95 13.74
CA ARG A 105 -2.71 -7.05 14.14
C ARG A 105 -1.85 -6.68 15.35
N VAL A 106 -1.32 -5.46 15.44
CA VAL A 106 -0.61 -4.97 16.63
C VAL A 106 -1.53 -4.96 17.85
N ALA A 107 -2.77 -4.47 17.70
CA ALA A 107 -3.73 -4.46 18.80
C ALA A 107 -4.08 -5.87 19.28
N ILE A 108 -4.24 -6.83 18.36
CA ILE A 108 -4.47 -8.24 18.69
C ILE A 108 -3.25 -8.85 19.42
N ALA A 109 -2.03 -8.53 18.99
CA ALA A 109 -0.81 -9.00 19.65
C ALA A 109 -0.72 -8.53 21.12
N GLN A 110 -1.08 -7.26 21.36
CA GLN A 110 -1.14 -6.71 22.72
C GLN A 110 -2.21 -7.42 23.55
N GLN A 111 -3.41 -7.58 23.01
CA GLN A 111 -4.52 -8.28 23.68
C GLN A 111 -4.18 -9.75 24.02
N LEU A 112 -3.43 -10.43 23.15
CA LEU A 112 -2.99 -11.80 23.39
C LEU A 112 -2.07 -11.87 24.62
N SER A 113 -1.12 -10.96 24.71
CA SER A 113 -0.15 -10.90 25.82
C SER A 113 -0.84 -10.54 27.14
N GLU A 114 -1.73 -9.54 27.12
CA GLU A 114 -2.54 -9.13 28.28
C GLU A 114 -3.46 -10.26 28.77
N TRP A 115 -4.12 -10.96 27.84
CA TRP A 115 -4.97 -12.11 28.19
C TRP A 115 -4.15 -13.23 28.82
N GLY A 116 -2.97 -13.54 28.27
CA GLY A 116 -2.12 -14.59 28.77
C GLY A 116 -1.62 -14.33 30.20
N GLU A 117 -1.21 -13.09 30.50
CA GLU A 117 -0.88 -12.67 31.88
C GLU A 117 -2.07 -12.88 32.84
N ALA A 118 -3.29 -12.55 32.40
CA ALA A 118 -4.50 -12.69 33.23
C ALA A 118 -4.91 -14.14 33.52
N THR A 119 -4.31 -15.15 32.86
CA THR A 119 -4.60 -16.57 33.13
C THR A 119 -4.02 -17.06 34.45
N ASN A 120 -2.98 -16.38 34.98
CA ASN A 120 -2.16 -16.85 36.11
C ASN A 120 -1.52 -18.23 35.86
N ASP A 121 -1.30 -18.58 34.59
CA ASP A 121 -0.53 -19.74 34.17
C ASP A 121 0.79 -19.24 33.57
N ASP A 122 1.91 -19.57 34.22
CA ASP A 122 3.24 -19.10 33.86
C ASP A 122 3.63 -19.51 32.42
N ALA A 123 3.24 -20.72 31.98
CA ALA A 123 3.53 -21.20 30.64
C ALA A 123 2.72 -20.41 29.59
N ILE A 124 1.42 -20.23 29.83
CA ILE A 124 0.55 -19.47 28.92
C ILE A 124 0.98 -18.00 28.87
N SER A 125 1.32 -17.40 30.02
CA SER A 125 1.81 -16.02 30.09
C SER A 125 3.10 -15.83 29.30
N GLU A 126 4.11 -16.68 29.49
CA GLU A 126 5.38 -16.55 28.77
C GLU A 126 5.21 -16.81 27.26
N ILE A 127 4.46 -17.84 26.85
CA ILE A 127 4.27 -18.17 25.43
C ILE A 127 3.43 -17.12 24.71
N SER A 128 2.35 -16.62 25.33
CA SER A 128 1.51 -15.57 24.73
C SER A 128 2.24 -14.25 24.55
N ASP A 129 3.11 -13.85 25.49
CA ASP A 129 3.97 -12.66 25.37
C ASP A 129 4.90 -12.76 24.15
N LYS A 130 5.62 -13.89 24.00
CA LYS A 130 6.52 -14.10 22.85
C LYS A 130 5.77 -14.26 21.54
N LEU A 131 4.59 -14.87 21.54
CA LEU A 131 3.70 -14.88 20.36
C LEU A 131 3.22 -13.48 20.00
N GLY A 132 2.94 -12.63 20.99
CA GLY A 132 2.65 -11.21 20.81
C GLY A 132 3.75 -10.50 20.03
N VAL A 133 5.02 -10.72 20.39
CA VAL A 133 6.18 -10.17 19.67
C VAL A 133 6.19 -10.63 18.20
N LEU A 134 6.05 -11.93 17.93
CA LEU A 134 6.01 -12.45 16.55
C LEU A 134 4.82 -11.91 15.75
N MET A 135 3.65 -11.76 16.38
CA MET A 135 2.47 -11.19 15.73
C MET A 135 2.61 -9.70 15.43
N ALA A 136 3.26 -8.94 16.32
CA ALA A 136 3.60 -7.55 16.08
C ALA A 136 4.59 -7.41 14.92
N GLU A 137 5.57 -8.30 14.80
CA GLU A 137 6.49 -8.31 13.67
C GLU A 137 5.78 -8.65 12.35
N ILE A 138 4.81 -9.58 12.34
CA ILE A 138 3.95 -9.82 11.17
C ILE A 138 3.20 -8.55 10.76
N ALA A 139 2.78 -7.73 11.73
CA ALA A 139 2.11 -6.46 11.47
C ALA A 139 3.03 -5.43 10.82
N GLU A 140 4.29 -5.36 11.25
CA GLU A 140 5.31 -4.48 10.64
C GLU A 140 5.52 -4.85 9.16
N GLN A 141 5.50 -6.15 8.83
CA GLN A 141 5.57 -6.59 7.43
C GLN A 141 4.37 -6.13 6.59
N GLU A 142 3.17 -5.96 7.18
CA GLU A 142 2.01 -5.38 6.47
C GLU A 142 2.18 -3.88 6.21
N ASP A 143 2.74 -3.13 7.16
CA ASP A 143 2.99 -1.70 6.98
C ASP A 143 4.06 -1.47 5.91
N ALA A 144 5.18 -2.19 5.99
CA ALA A 144 6.26 -2.13 4.99
C ALA A 144 5.73 -2.44 3.57
N TYR A 145 4.88 -3.47 3.44
CA TYR A 145 4.24 -3.80 2.17
C TYR A 145 3.32 -2.70 1.67
N ALA A 146 2.50 -2.11 2.53
CA ALA A 146 1.62 -1.00 2.17
C ALA A 146 2.42 0.22 1.65
N GLN A 147 3.57 0.53 2.27
CA GLN A 147 4.45 1.60 1.80
C GLN A 147 4.99 1.34 0.39
N ILE A 148 5.44 0.11 0.09
CA ILE A 148 5.96 -0.22 -1.24
C ILE A 148 4.84 -0.22 -2.29
N LEU A 149 3.61 -0.60 -1.92
CA LEU A 149 2.45 -0.47 -2.81
C LEU A 149 2.14 1.01 -3.16
N GLU A 150 2.43 1.98 -2.29
CA GLU A 150 2.33 3.40 -2.67
C GLU A 150 3.40 3.80 -3.70
N ASP A 151 4.60 3.22 -3.67
CA ASP A 151 5.62 3.43 -4.70
C ASP A 151 5.14 2.89 -6.06
N TYR A 152 4.66 1.63 -6.10
CA TYR A 152 3.99 1.04 -7.28
C TYR A 152 2.88 1.94 -7.82
N ARG A 153 2.01 2.42 -6.93
CA ARG A 153 0.90 3.31 -7.28
C ARG A 153 1.40 4.66 -7.78
N GLY A 154 2.53 5.14 -7.29
CA GLY A 154 3.27 6.29 -7.80
C GLY A 154 3.61 6.13 -9.28
N VAL A 155 4.13 4.97 -9.67
CA VAL A 155 4.47 4.66 -11.08
C VAL A 155 3.21 4.64 -11.96
N LEU A 156 2.10 4.06 -11.50
CA LEU A 156 0.83 4.11 -12.25
C LEU A 156 0.31 5.54 -12.46
N LYS A 157 0.49 6.44 -11.48
CA LYS A 157 0.14 7.86 -11.64
C LYS A 157 0.94 8.52 -12.75
N GLN A 158 2.20 8.11 -12.97
CA GLN A 158 3.02 8.62 -14.08
C GLN A 158 2.41 8.25 -15.43
N ILE A 159 2.02 6.98 -15.63
CA ILE A 159 1.33 6.53 -16.87
C ILE A 159 0.08 7.37 -17.12
N ARG A 160 -0.78 7.53 -16.10
CA ARG A 160 -2.01 8.34 -16.21
C ARG A 160 -1.70 9.81 -16.56
N ASN A 161 -0.63 10.37 -16.01
CA ASN A 161 -0.24 11.75 -16.32
C ASN A 161 0.19 11.88 -17.80
N THR A 162 0.94 10.91 -18.32
CA THR A 162 1.30 10.84 -19.74
C THR A 162 0.06 10.67 -20.63
N GLU A 163 -0.89 9.82 -20.24
CA GLU A 163 -2.17 9.67 -20.95
C GLU A 163 -2.95 10.98 -21.03
N SER A 164 -2.92 11.78 -19.96
CA SER A 164 -3.57 13.08 -19.91
C SER A 164 -2.81 14.14 -20.72
N SER A 165 -1.47 14.10 -20.75
CA SER A 165 -0.66 15.09 -21.47
C SER A 165 -0.72 14.95 -22.99
N VAL A 166 -1.10 13.78 -23.53
CA VAL A 166 -1.29 13.61 -24.98
C VAL A 166 -2.64 14.11 -25.50
N GLN A 167 -3.61 14.36 -24.62
CA GLN A 167 -4.97 14.74 -25.01
C GLN A 167 -5.05 16.05 -25.78
N PRO A 168 -4.31 17.11 -25.40
CA PRO A 168 -4.29 18.36 -26.18
C PRO A 168 -3.87 18.15 -27.64
N SER A 169 -2.96 17.21 -27.91
CA SER A 169 -2.53 16.89 -29.28
C SER A 169 -3.65 16.22 -30.08
N ARG A 170 -4.41 15.31 -29.45
CA ARG A 170 -5.59 14.66 -30.06
C ARG A 170 -6.70 15.66 -30.34
N ASP A 171 -7.00 16.50 -29.36
CA ASP A 171 -8.05 17.52 -29.44
C ASP A 171 -7.72 18.55 -30.52
N HIS A 172 -6.45 18.98 -30.62
CA HIS A 172 -5.99 19.89 -31.67
C HIS A 172 -6.16 19.29 -33.06
N LYS A 173 -5.73 18.03 -33.28
CA LYS A 173 -5.91 17.34 -34.56
C LYS A 173 -7.40 17.22 -34.94
N ALA A 174 -8.24 16.80 -34.00
CA ALA A 174 -9.68 16.69 -34.22
C ALA A 174 -10.31 18.04 -34.60
N LYS A 175 -9.94 19.11 -33.88
CA LYS A 175 -10.43 20.46 -34.15
C LYS A 175 -10.06 20.96 -35.55
N VAL A 176 -8.80 20.78 -35.97
CA VAL A 176 -8.36 21.18 -37.33
C VAL A 176 -9.13 20.39 -38.39
N SER A 177 -9.31 19.08 -38.19
CA SER A 177 -10.11 18.23 -39.08
C SER A 177 -11.57 18.70 -39.20
N ASP A 178 -12.20 19.04 -38.08
CA ASP A 178 -13.59 19.53 -38.05
C ASP A 178 -13.73 20.90 -38.73
N GLU A 179 -12.76 21.80 -38.55
CA GLU A 179 -12.72 23.09 -39.23
C GLU A 179 -12.59 22.94 -40.75
N ILE A 180 -11.76 22.01 -41.23
CA ILE A 180 -11.67 21.65 -42.65
C ILE A 180 -13.01 21.14 -43.17
N ALA A 181 -13.62 20.17 -42.48
CA ALA A 181 -14.90 19.59 -42.90
C ALA A 181 -16.02 20.65 -42.98
N LYS A 182 -16.07 21.55 -41.99
CA LYS A 182 -17.02 22.66 -41.94
C LYS A 182 -16.81 23.64 -43.09
N LEU A 183 -15.56 24.01 -43.40
CA LEU A 183 -15.23 24.92 -44.50
C LEU A 183 -15.49 24.27 -45.87
N LYS A 184 -15.15 23.00 -46.05
CA LYS A 184 -15.48 22.25 -47.29
C LYS A 184 -16.98 22.19 -47.55
N TYR A 185 -17.80 22.08 -46.51
CA TYR A 185 -19.26 22.08 -46.64
C TYR A 185 -19.86 23.46 -46.91
N LYS A 186 -19.40 24.51 -46.20
CA LYS A 186 -20.01 25.85 -46.26
C LYS A 186 -19.40 26.77 -47.33
N GLU A 187 -18.09 26.70 -47.51
CA GLU A 187 -17.30 27.63 -48.32
C GLU A 187 -16.19 26.86 -49.10
N PRO A 188 -16.55 25.99 -50.05
CA PRO A 188 -15.61 25.07 -50.70
C PRO A 188 -14.50 25.77 -51.52
N GLN A 189 -14.69 27.04 -51.88
CA GLN A 189 -13.72 27.85 -52.63
C GLN A 189 -12.80 28.68 -51.71
N SER A 190 -12.90 28.50 -50.38
CA SER A 190 -12.09 29.26 -49.42
C SER A 190 -10.62 28.86 -49.48
N THR A 191 -9.73 29.82 -49.69
CA THR A 191 -8.27 29.62 -49.70
C THR A 191 -7.73 29.14 -48.35
N LYS A 192 -8.49 29.32 -47.27
CA LYS A 192 -8.16 28.82 -45.92
C LYS A 192 -8.14 27.30 -45.83
N ILE A 193 -8.82 26.59 -46.73
CA ILE A 193 -8.85 25.12 -46.74
C ILE A 193 -7.43 24.56 -46.92
N VAL A 194 -6.66 25.10 -47.86
CA VAL A 194 -5.28 24.64 -48.13
C VAL A 194 -4.36 24.88 -46.92
N GLN A 195 -4.55 26.01 -46.23
CA GLN A 195 -3.78 26.34 -45.02
C GLN A 195 -4.09 25.36 -43.88
N LEU A 196 -5.37 25.07 -43.63
CA LEU A 196 -5.79 24.11 -42.62
C LEU A 196 -5.37 22.67 -42.98
N GLU A 197 -5.34 22.30 -44.26
CA GLU A 197 -4.82 21.00 -44.70
C GLU A 197 -3.32 20.85 -44.38
N GLN A 198 -2.51 21.89 -44.58
CA GLN A 198 -1.11 21.88 -44.13
C GLN A 198 -0.97 21.86 -42.62
N GLU A 199 -1.82 22.58 -41.89
CA GLU A 199 -1.88 22.51 -40.43
C GLU A 199 -2.25 21.11 -39.94
N LEU A 200 -3.20 20.43 -40.61
CA LEU A 200 -3.61 19.07 -40.29
C LEU A 200 -2.43 18.10 -40.44
N VAL A 201 -1.65 18.19 -41.52
CA VAL A 201 -0.45 17.36 -41.71
C VAL A 201 0.55 17.57 -40.56
N ARG A 202 0.73 18.82 -40.10
CA ARG A 202 1.58 19.12 -38.93
C ARG A 202 1.00 18.53 -37.63
N ALA A 203 -0.29 18.69 -37.40
CA ALA A 203 -0.98 18.15 -36.22
C ALA A 203 -0.96 16.61 -36.20
N GLU A 204 -1.06 15.95 -37.36
CA GLU A 204 -0.92 14.50 -37.52
C GLU A 204 0.48 14.03 -37.14
N ALA A 205 1.53 14.70 -37.64
CA ALA A 205 2.91 14.37 -37.29
C ALA A 205 3.16 14.51 -35.78
N GLN A 206 2.67 15.58 -35.16
CA GLN A 206 2.77 15.78 -33.71
C GLN A 206 2.00 14.71 -32.93
N SER A 207 0.78 14.35 -33.39
CA SER A 207 -0.02 13.30 -32.79
C SER A 207 0.69 11.94 -32.89
N LEU A 208 1.34 11.61 -34.01
CA LEU A 208 2.10 10.37 -34.16
C LEU A 208 3.26 10.28 -33.16
N VAL A 209 4.02 11.36 -32.98
CA VAL A 209 5.11 11.40 -32.00
C VAL A 209 4.57 11.25 -30.57
N ALA A 210 3.51 11.98 -30.22
CA ALA A 210 2.89 11.90 -28.89
C ALA A 210 2.33 10.51 -28.57
N GLU A 211 1.68 9.84 -29.53
CA GLU A 211 1.18 8.47 -29.37
C GLU A 211 2.32 7.45 -29.22
N ALA A 212 3.39 7.59 -30.00
CA ALA A 212 4.57 6.74 -29.88
C ALA A 212 5.22 6.90 -28.49
N GLN A 213 5.33 8.15 -28.01
CA GLN A 213 5.85 8.44 -26.68
C GLN A 213 4.98 7.84 -25.58
N LEU A 214 3.65 8.01 -25.67
CA LEU A 214 2.72 7.39 -24.75
C LEU A 214 2.89 5.87 -24.72
N SER A 215 3.00 5.21 -25.88
CA SER A 215 3.16 3.76 -25.95
C SER A 215 4.45 3.31 -25.27
N ASN A 216 5.56 3.99 -25.54
CA ASN A 216 6.87 3.65 -24.98
C ASN A 216 6.91 3.83 -23.45
N ILE A 217 6.46 4.99 -22.97
CA ILE A 217 6.41 5.29 -21.53
C ILE A 217 5.46 4.32 -20.82
N THR A 218 4.28 4.05 -21.40
CA THR A 218 3.31 3.12 -20.81
C THR A 218 3.93 1.72 -20.65
N ARG A 219 4.62 1.19 -21.67
CA ARG A 219 5.28 -0.13 -21.58
C ARG A 219 6.38 -0.16 -20.53
N GLN A 220 7.23 0.87 -20.51
CA GLN A 220 8.32 0.98 -19.55
C GLN A 220 7.78 1.03 -18.12
N LYS A 221 6.87 1.96 -17.85
CA LYS A 221 6.33 2.20 -16.51
C LYS A 221 5.39 1.11 -16.04
N PHE A 222 4.67 0.44 -16.94
CA PHE A 222 3.89 -0.74 -16.59
C PHE A 222 4.78 -1.87 -16.07
N LYS A 223 5.90 -2.11 -16.76
CA LYS A 223 6.88 -3.13 -16.35
C LYS A 223 7.50 -2.81 -15.00
N GLU A 224 7.95 -1.56 -14.82
CA GLU A 224 8.48 -1.05 -13.54
C GLU A 224 7.48 -1.15 -12.40
N ALA A 225 6.23 -0.75 -12.63
CA ALA A 225 5.17 -0.79 -11.61
C ALA A 225 4.95 -2.21 -11.09
N TYR A 226 4.76 -3.18 -11.99
CA TYR A 226 4.47 -4.55 -11.58
C TYR A 226 5.70 -5.32 -11.08
N ASP A 227 6.91 -4.92 -11.45
CA ASP A 227 8.14 -5.40 -10.82
C ASP A 227 8.15 -5.04 -9.33
N ILE A 228 7.94 -3.76 -9.00
CA ILE A 228 7.83 -3.28 -7.61
C ILE A 228 6.73 -4.03 -6.85
N HIS A 229 5.53 -4.12 -7.43
CA HIS A 229 4.39 -4.77 -6.78
C HIS A 229 4.67 -6.25 -6.45
N PHE A 230 5.16 -7.02 -7.42
CA PHE A 230 5.35 -8.45 -7.21
C PHE A 230 6.60 -8.76 -6.37
N ALA A 231 7.67 -7.97 -6.49
CA ALA A 231 8.81 -8.07 -5.58
C ALA A 231 8.38 -7.86 -4.12
N ALA A 232 7.57 -6.82 -3.85
CA ALA A 232 7.03 -6.54 -2.52
C ALA A 232 6.13 -7.67 -2.00
N THR A 233 5.35 -8.28 -2.90
CA THR A 233 4.46 -9.40 -2.56
C THR A 233 5.27 -10.63 -2.15
N ILE A 234 6.35 -10.94 -2.88
CA ILE A 234 7.26 -12.06 -2.58
C ILE A 234 7.94 -11.81 -1.23
N GLU A 235 8.54 -10.64 -1.04
CA GLU A 235 9.20 -10.27 0.21
C GLU A 235 8.27 -10.41 1.42
N ARG A 236 7.07 -9.82 1.35
CA ARG A 236 6.06 -9.93 2.42
C ARG A 236 5.74 -11.40 2.73
N ALA A 237 5.50 -12.21 1.71
CA ALA A 237 5.12 -13.60 1.90
C ALA A 237 6.25 -14.42 2.54
N GLU A 238 7.48 -14.26 2.07
CA GLU A 238 8.64 -15.02 2.57
C GLU A 238 8.97 -14.65 4.02
N LYS A 239 8.96 -13.37 4.37
CA LYS A 239 9.17 -12.92 5.76
C LYS A 239 8.04 -13.37 6.69
N GLN A 240 6.78 -13.33 6.24
CA GLN A 240 5.67 -13.87 7.03
C GLN A 240 5.74 -15.40 7.21
N ILE A 241 6.25 -16.13 6.22
CA ILE A 241 6.48 -17.58 6.34
C ILE A 241 7.53 -17.88 7.42
N ILE A 242 8.62 -17.11 7.48
CA ILE A 242 9.64 -17.23 8.54
C ILE A 242 8.98 -17.05 9.92
N LEU A 243 8.29 -15.93 10.12
CA LEU A 243 7.62 -15.61 11.38
C LEU A 243 6.59 -16.66 11.79
N ALA A 244 5.76 -17.11 10.84
CA ALA A 244 4.74 -18.12 11.10
C ALA A 244 5.35 -19.48 11.49
N LYS A 245 6.49 -19.87 10.90
CA LYS A 245 7.20 -21.10 11.29
C LYS A 245 7.72 -21.01 12.72
N GLN A 246 8.32 -19.89 13.10
CA GLN A 246 8.84 -19.69 14.46
C GLN A 246 7.69 -19.60 15.48
N ALA A 247 6.58 -18.93 15.15
CA ALA A 247 5.38 -18.91 16.00
C ALA A 247 4.81 -20.32 16.23
N ARG A 248 4.79 -21.18 15.20
CA ARG A 248 4.40 -22.58 15.37
C ARG A 248 5.39 -23.38 16.22
N ARG A 249 6.69 -23.12 16.10
CA ARG A 249 7.70 -23.74 16.96
C ARG A 249 7.53 -23.33 18.42
N MET A 250 7.17 -22.06 18.69
CA MET A 250 6.86 -21.55 20.02
C MET A 250 5.76 -22.37 20.72
N LEU A 251 4.72 -22.77 19.97
CA LEU A 251 3.60 -23.56 20.52
C LEU A 251 4.03 -24.94 21.04
N ASN A 252 5.11 -25.53 20.50
CA ASN A 252 5.61 -26.82 20.98
C ASN A 252 6.29 -26.76 22.35
N LEU A 253 6.48 -25.55 22.91
CA LEU A 253 7.01 -25.36 24.26
C LEU A 253 5.91 -25.46 25.33
N LEU A 254 4.64 -25.43 24.93
CA LEU A 254 3.50 -25.56 25.83
C LEU A 254 3.14 -27.04 26.00
N ASP A 255 3.16 -27.53 27.23
CA ASP A 255 2.66 -28.87 27.58
C ASP A 255 1.14 -28.82 27.73
N ASP A 256 0.43 -29.56 26.88
CA ASP A 256 -1.02 -29.68 26.87
C ASP A 256 -1.53 -30.93 27.61
N THR A 257 -0.65 -31.62 28.35
CA THR A 257 -1.02 -32.80 29.13
C THR A 257 -2.09 -32.44 30.19
N PRO A 258 -3.28 -33.08 30.16
CA PRO A 258 -4.33 -32.78 31.10
C PRO A 258 -3.97 -33.21 32.53
N ILE A 259 -4.29 -32.37 33.51
CA ILE A 259 -4.07 -32.63 34.94
C ILE A 259 -5.33 -33.15 35.62
N VAL A 260 -5.13 -33.89 36.73
CA VAL A 260 -6.24 -34.33 37.59
C VAL A 260 -6.74 -33.13 38.41
N PRO A 261 -8.06 -32.98 38.63
CA PRO A 261 -8.57 -31.92 39.48
C PRO A 261 -7.95 -31.93 40.88
N GLY A 262 -7.32 -30.82 41.27
CA GLY A 262 -6.61 -30.68 42.54
C GLY A 262 -5.08 -30.73 42.41
N ASP A 263 -4.57 -31.25 41.30
CA ASP A 263 -3.15 -31.16 40.96
C ASP A 263 -2.82 -29.80 40.33
N VAL A 264 -1.53 -29.47 40.28
CA VAL A 264 -1.01 -28.27 39.62
C VAL A 264 -0.15 -28.68 38.43
N HIS A 265 -0.16 -27.86 37.37
CA HIS A 265 0.77 -28.05 36.27
C HIS A 265 2.23 -27.93 36.76
N PRO A 266 3.18 -28.64 36.12
CA PRO A 266 4.59 -28.42 36.37
C PRO A 266 5.00 -26.96 36.14
N VAL A 267 6.00 -26.49 36.88
CA VAL A 267 6.57 -25.15 36.66
C VAL A 267 7.11 -25.07 35.24
N PHE A 268 6.82 -23.97 34.57
CA PHE A 268 7.33 -23.73 33.22
C PHE A 268 8.85 -23.46 33.22
N ASP A 269 9.60 -24.28 32.49
CA ASP A 269 11.06 -24.15 32.32
C ASP A 269 11.45 -23.81 30.86
N GLY A 270 10.47 -23.52 30.00
CA GLY A 270 10.70 -23.26 28.57
C GLY A 270 11.16 -21.84 28.24
N GLY A 271 11.46 -21.00 29.24
CA GLY A 271 11.72 -19.57 29.03
C GLY A 271 12.96 -19.26 28.19
N GLU A 272 14.05 -20.02 28.38
CA GLU A 272 15.25 -19.87 27.55
C GLU A 272 14.99 -20.30 26.10
N ALA A 273 14.31 -21.44 25.91
CA ALA A 273 13.93 -21.93 24.60
C ALA A 273 13.00 -20.95 23.85
N ALA A 274 12.04 -20.35 24.56
CA ALA A 274 11.13 -19.35 23.99
C ALA A 274 11.87 -18.09 23.51
N ARG A 275 12.85 -17.60 24.29
CA ARG A 275 13.73 -16.50 23.86
C ARG A 275 14.57 -16.89 22.65
N GLN A 276 15.10 -18.12 22.62
CA GLN A 276 15.87 -18.59 21.47
C GLN A 276 15.04 -18.64 20.19
N VAL A 277 13.75 -19.00 20.25
CA VAL A 277 12.84 -18.94 19.09
C VAL A 277 12.73 -17.51 18.53
N LEU A 278 12.72 -16.48 19.37
CA LEU A 278 12.71 -15.10 18.90
C LEU A 278 14.05 -14.69 18.27
N ASN A 279 15.18 -15.08 18.86
CA ASN A 279 16.50 -14.82 18.29
C ASN A 279 16.64 -15.48 16.91
N ASP A 280 16.20 -16.74 16.78
CA ASP A 280 16.23 -17.47 15.52
C ASP A 280 15.32 -16.78 14.47
N ALA A 281 14.17 -16.25 14.87
CA ALA A 281 13.30 -15.47 13.98
C ALA A 281 13.98 -14.19 13.48
N GLU A 282 14.62 -13.45 14.39
CA GLU A 282 15.35 -12.23 14.05
C GLU A 282 16.52 -12.51 13.11
N ASP A 283 17.29 -13.56 13.38
CA ASP A 283 18.43 -13.95 12.55
C ASP A 283 17.99 -14.45 11.17
N GLU A 284 16.93 -15.26 11.07
CA GLU A 284 16.35 -15.67 9.79
C GLU A 284 15.82 -14.49 8.97
N LEU A 285 15.19 -13.50 9.62
CA LEU A 285 14.74 -12.27 8.96
C LEU A 285 15.91 -11.41 8.48
N ARG A 286 17.00 -11.30 9.26
CA ARG A 286 18.22 -10.58 8.87
C ARG A 286 18.96 -11.25 7.72
N LEU A 287 18.93 -12.58 7.66
CA LEU A 287 19.57 -13.36 6.61
C LEU A 287 18.74 -13.43 5.33
N TRP A 288 17.45 -13.09 5.39
CA TRP A 288 16.60 -13.06 4.20
C TRP A 288 17.16 -12.12 3.14
N GLN A 289 17.17 -12.58 1.90
CA GLN A 289 17.56 -11.79 0.73
C GLN A 289 16.61 -12.07 -0.43
N PRO A 290 16.34 -11.06 -1.28
CA PRO A 290 15.54 -11.25 -2.49
C PRO A 290 16.12 -12.37 -3.37
N ASN A 291 15.29 -13.33 -3.75
CA ASN A 291 15.66 -14.44 -4.63
C ASN A 291 14.65 -14.60 -5.78
N PHE A 292 14.64 -13.65 -6.71
CA PHE A 292 13.81 -13.68 -7.91
C PHE A 292 14.56 -13.13 -9.12
N GLU A 293 14.18 -13.59 -10.32
CA GLU A 293 14.84 -13.19 -11.56
C GLU A 293 14.61 -11.71 -11.88
N PRO A 294 15.66 -10.94 -12.24
CA PRO A 294 15.50 -9.55 -12.64
C PRO A 294 14.61 -9.38 -13.87
N ILE A 295 13.73 -8.39 -13.82
CA ILE A 295 12.83 -8.07 -14.92
C ILE A 295 13.58 -7.32 -16.04
N HIS A 296 13.84 -7.97 -17.18
CA HIS A 296 14.66 -7.41 -18.27
C HIS A 296 14.03 -6.19 -18.97
N SER A 297 14.65 -5.00 -18.94
CA SER A 297 14.14 -3.83 -19.67
C SER A 297 14.90 -3.57 -20.98
N SER A 298 14.17 -3.39 -22.09
CA SER A 298 14.72 -2.94 -23.37
C SER A 298 14.40 -1.47 -23.67
N ALA A 299 13.88 -0.72 -22.70
CA ALA A 299 13.42 0.65 -22.89
C ALA A 299 14.54 1.61 -23.37
N GLY A 300 15.81 1.28 -23.11
CA GLY A 300 16.98 2.02 -23.58
C GLY A 300 17.58 1.56 -24.92
N ALA A 301 16.98 0.59 -25.61
CA ALA A 301 17.53 0.04 -26.87
C ALA A 301 17.38 1.00 -28.07
N LEU A 302 16.46 1.96 -27.99
CA LEU A 302 16.37 3.06 -28.95
C LEU A 302 17.30 4.18 -28.50
N GLY A 303 18.30 4.51 -29.32
CA GLY A 303 19.33 5.50 -28.99
C GLY A 303 18.76 6.85 -28.54
N VAL A 304 19.53 7.55 -27.70
CA VAL A 304 19.19 8.80 -26.99
C VAL A 304 18.55 9.90 -27.86
N GLY A 305 18.74 9.86 -29.19
CA GLY A 305 18.17 10.82 -30.15
C GLY A 305 16.74 10.53 -30.63
N ALA A 306 16.13 9.39 -30.30
CA ALA A 306 14.80 9.01 -30.82
C ALA A 306 13.62 9.55 -30.00
N MET A 307 13.87 10.14 -28.81
CA MET A 307 12.83 10.57 -27.88
C MET A 307 13.19 11.93 -27.23
N PRO A 308 12.52 13.04 -27.59
CA PRO A 308 12.73 14.30 -26.88
C PRO A 308 12.06 14.21 -25.50
N GLY A 309 12.86 14.31 -24.43
CA GLY A 309 12.39 14.35 -23.04
C GLY A 309 12.87 13.21 -22.13
N ALA A 310 13.68 12.27 -22.62
CA ALA A 310 14.34 11.28 -21.76
C ALA A 310 15.58 11.90 -21.10
N THR A 311 15.39 12.74 -20.08
CA THR A 311 16.45 12.91 -19.07
C THR A 311 16.58 11.56 -18.36
N SER A 312 17.64 10.83 -18.71
CA SER A 312 18.05 9.61 -18.05
C SER A 312 18.54 9.92 -16.64
N GLU A 313 17.62 10.13 -15.72
CA GLU A 313 17.87 9.87 -14.30
C GLU A 313 17.48 8.41 -14.08
N GLN A 314 18.40 7.50 -14.42
CA GLN A 314 18.47 6.25 -13.68
C GLN A 314 18.92 6.67 -12.29
N ASP A 315 17.99 6.73 -11.35
CA ASP A 315 18.31 7.08 -9.96
C ASP A 315 18.73 5.79 -9.24
N PRO A 316 20.05 5.53 -9.05
CA PRO A 316 20.52 4.40 -8.23
C PRO A 316 20.01 4.47 -6.79
N ALA A 317 19.44 5.60 -6.37
CA ALA A 317 18.87 5.76 -5.04
C ALA A 317 17.69 4.81 -4.76
N TYR A 318 16.98 4.27 -5.76
CA TYR A 318 15.84 3.37 -5.46
C TYR A 318 16.28 1.97 -5.01
N LEU A 319 17.33 1.41 -5.62
CA LEU A 319 17.95 0.16 -5.18
C LEU A 319 18.64 0.35 -3.82
N GLU A 320 19.22 1.52 -3.59
CA GLU A 320 19.85 1.86 -2.32
C GLU A 320 18.84 2.12 -1.19
N LYS A 321 17.66 2.68 -1.49
CA LYS A 321 16.58 2.98 -0.53
C LYS A 321 15.83 1.71 -0.09
N ALA A 322 15.69 0.72 -0.97
CA ALA A 322 15.25 -0.62 -0.60
C ALA A 322 16.28 -1.31 0.32
N ARG A 323 17.58 -1.09 0.09
CA ARG A 323 18.67 -1.66 0.90
C ARG A 323 18.85 -0.98 2.26
N SER A 324 18.65 0.33 2.34
CA SER A 324 18.87 1.13 3.56
C SER A 324 17.67 1.15 4.51
N ARG A 325 16.45 0.81 4.05
CA ARG A 325 15.30 0.55 4.95
C ARG A 325 15.34 -0.80 5.64
N SER A 326 16.13 -1.75 5.13
CA SER A 326 16.32 -3.08 5.72
C SER A 326 17.27 -3.09 6.94
N GLY A 327 17.82 -1.94 7.36
CA GLY A 327 19.00 -1.89 8.24
C GLY A 327 18.90 -1.09 9.54
N SER A 328 17.75 -0.55 9.96
CA SER A 328 17.70 0.27 11.19
C SER A 328 16.49 -0.02 12.07
N GLY A 329 16.52 -1.18 12.73
CA GLY A 329 15.77 -1.45 13.94
C GLY A 329 16.61 -1.12 15.18
N GLU A 330 17.02 0.14 15.35
CA GLU A 330 17.76 0.55 16.54
C GLU A 330 16.90 1.47 17.42
N ARG A 331 16.57 0.94 18.60
CA ARG A 331 15.79 1.60 19.65
C ARG A 331 16.46 2.90 20.07
N ARG A 332 15.70 3.99 20.19
CA ARG A 332 16.15 5.16 20.97
C ARG A 332 15.12 5.58 22.01
N ALA A 333 15.50 5.32 23.25
CA ALA A 333 14.84 5.81 24.45
C ALA A 333 14.91 7.35 24.50
N VAL A 334 13.83 7.93 25.03
CA VAL A 334 13.66 9.36 25.24
C VAL A 334 14.46 9.79 26.46
N SER A 335 15.33 10.78 26.31
CA SER A 335 15.83 11.59 27.44
C SER A 335 15.88 13.06 27.05
N ASP A 336 15.25 13.86 27.92
CA ASP A 336 15.12 15.31 27.95
C ASP A 336 16.47 16.07 27.88
N GLY A 337 16.47 17.27 27.29
CA GLY A 337 17.66 18.13 27.20
C GLY A 337 17.60 19.21 26.13
N SER A 338 17.14 20.40 26.52
CA SER A 338 17.18 21.67 25.78
C SER A 338 18.60 22.14 25.42
N LEU A 339 18.80 22.70 24.21
CA LEU A 339 19.56 23.94 23.88
C LEU A 339 19.83 24.02 22.35
N GLY A 340 19.62 25.18 21.74
CA GLY A 340 19.66 25.39 20.28
C GLY A 340 21.04 25.74 19.70
N SER A 341 21.16 25.66 18.36
CA SER A 341 22.06 26.48 17.53
C SER A 341 21.76 26.32 16.03
N GLY A 342 22.17 27.32 15.24
CA GLY A 342 21.80 27.67 13.87
C GLY A 342 21.95 26.60 12.79
N GLY A 343 21.01 26.62 11.84
CA GLY A 343 21.08 25.85 10.60
C GLY A 343 21.72 26.68 9.47
N GLU A 344 22.70 26.09 8.80
CA GLU A 344 23.31 26.61 7.57
C GLU A 344 22.28 26.66 6.43
N VAL A 345 22.17 27.82 5.78
CA VAL A 345 21.33 28.00 4.59
C VAL A 345 22.19 27.86 3.35
N GLN A 346 21.95 26.81 2.56
CA GLN A 346 22.67 26.57 1.31
C GLN A 346 22.13 27.48 0.18
N PRO A 347 22.96 28.24 -0.54
CA PRO A 347 22.49 29.17 -1.57
C PRO A 347 21.94 28.45 -2.82
N PRO A 348 20.97 29.05 -3.52
CA PRO A 348 20.11 28.39 -4.50
C PRO A 348 20.74 28.05 -5.87
N TYR A 349 22.04 28.30 -6.08
CA TYR A 349 22.74 27.95 -7.33
C TYR A 349 24.20 27.52 -7.05
N PRO A 350 24.77 26.61 -7.87
CA PRO A 350 26.13 26.12 -7.66
C PRO A 350 27.18 27.21 -7.93
N MET A 351 27.89 27.62 -6.88
CA MET A 351 29.01 28.56 -6.95
C MET A 351 30.36 27.84 -6.99
N THR A 352 31.30 28.44 -7.72
CA THR A 352 32.70 28.00 -7.76
C THR A 352 33.41 28.26 -6.42
N GLU A 353 34.52 27.57 -6.18
CA GLU A 353 35.25 27.65 -4.91
C GLU A 353 35.84 29.05 -4.64
N ALA A 354 36.11 29.82 -5.71
CA ALA A 354 36.51 31.21 -5.61
C ALA A 354 35.38 32.13 -5.12
N GLU A 355 34.16 31.93 -5.62
CA GLU A 355 32.98 32.70 -5.24
C GLU A 355 32.52 32.41 -3.79
N ARG A 356 32.73 31.19 -3.29
CA ARG A 356 32.43 30.86 -1.88
C ARG A 356 33.28 31.64 -0.90
N ARG A 357 34.58 31.77 -1.19
CA ARG A 357 35.52 32.54 -0.34
C ARG A 357 35.19 34.02 -0.30
N GLU A 358 34.64 34.55 -1.40
CA GLU A 358 34.23 35.95 -1.48
C GLU A 358 32.96 36.23 -0.67
N VAL A 359 32.01 35.29 -0.65
CA VAL A 359 30.77 35.41 0.14
C VAL A 359 31.01 35.18 1.64
N GLU A 360 31.93 34.29 2.03
CA GLU A 360 32.38 34.14 3.42
C GLU A 360 33.02 35.43 3.95
N HIS A 361 33.80 36.13 3.13
CA HIS A 361 34.42 37.40 3.53
C HIS A 361 33.41 38.56 3.57
N ALA A 362 32.25 38.43 2.90
CA ALA A 362 31.17 39.42 2.90
C ALA A 362 30.17 39.24 4.06
N GLY A 363 30.33 38.23 4.92
CA GLY A 363 29.57 38.08 6.16
C GLY A 363 28.06 37.84 6.00
N MET A 364 27.64 37.18 4.91
CA MET A 364 26.23 36.88 4.63
C MET A 364 25.88 35.38 4.58
N ILE A 365 26.52 34.56 5.42
CA ILE A 365 26.06 33.21 5.76
C ILE A 365 26.10 33.02 7.27
#